data_AF-A0AAU6ULI7-F1
#
_entry.id   AF-A0AAU6ULI7-F1
#
_cell.length_a   1.000
_cell.length_b   1.000
_cell.length_c   1.000
_cell.angle_alpha   90.00
_cell.angle_beta   90.00
_cell.angle_gamma   90.00
#
_symmetry.space_group_name_H-M   'P 1'
#
loop_
_entity.id
_entity.type
_entity.pdbx_description
1 polymer ?
#
loop_
_entity_poly.entity_id
_entity_poly.type
_entity_poly.pdbx_seq_one_letter_code
_entity_poly.pdbx_strand_id
1 'polypeptide(L)'
;MNWTILIAIAGWFLAILQFVFTFREAKDKNEAELLEKTLNYFNQGAQSRTIGISLVEGIWLKRKKNLNIILPVLTAQVLHLLTQEKLQAQEQRNIVRLLFLIEKLLPYATERHTELAEISEALMLGAQSNSVSNVSLRSWYKRFNGDTDMWDAEIENS
;
A
#
# COMPACT_ATOMS: atom_id res chain seq x y z
N MET A 1 -51.57 -13.78 26.47
CA MET A 1 -50.11 -13.93 26.20
C MET A 1 -49.38 -13.02 27.16
N ASN A 2 -48.55 -13.58 28.05
CA ASN A 2 -47.98 -12.83 29.18
C ASN A 2 -47.02 -11.74 28.69
N TRP A 3 -47.27 -10.49 29.11
CA TRP A 3 -46.47 -9.31 28.78
C TRP A 3 -44.98 -9.48 29.13
N THR A 4 -44.68 -10.36 30.10
CA THR A 4 -43.32 -10.78 30.47
C THR A 4 -42.56 -11.50 29.36
N ILE A 5 -43.23 -12.33 28.54
CA ILE A 5 -42.61 -13.01 27.40
C ILE A 5 -42.23 -12.00 26.32
N LEU A 6 -43.08 -10.98 26.13
CA LEU A 6 -42.86 -9.92 25.14
C LEU A 6 -41.68 -9.02 25.53
N ILE A 7 -41.56 -8.68 26.82
CA ILE A 7 -40.40 -7.96 27.37
C ILE A 7 -39.13 -8.80 27.26
N ALA A 8 -39.19 -10.10 27.57
CA ALA A 8 -38.04 -10.98 27.45
C ALA A 8 -37.52 -11.06 26.01
N ILE A 9 -38.42 -11.21 25.03
CA ILE A 9 -38.07 -11.21 23.59
C ILE A 9 -37.45 -9.87 23.19
N ALA A 10 -38.02 -8.75 23.63
CA ALA A 10 -37.47 -7.42 23.35
C ALA A 10 -36.07 -7.24 23.96
N GLY A 11 -35.84 -7.72 25.18
CA GLY A 11 -34.53 -7.69 25.84
C GLY A 11 -33.47 -8.50 25.10
N TRP A 12 -33.80 -9.74 24.68
CA TRP A 12 -32.90 -10.56 23.88
C TRP A 12 -32.62 -9.95 22.51
N PHE A 13 -33.64 -9.37 21.86
CA PHE A 13 -33.47 -8.67 20.60
C PHE A 13 -32.51 -7.48 20.71
N LEU A 14 -32.66 -6.65 21.74
CA LEU A 14 -31.76 -5.52 22.01
C LEU A 14 -30.33 -6.01 22.33
N ALA A 15 -30.19 -7.08 23.12
CA ALA A 15 -28.88 -7.65 23.42
C ALA A 15 -28.15 -8.17 22.16
N ILE A 16 -28.88 -8.84 21.27
CA ILE A 16 -28.33 -9.31 19.98
C ILE A 16 -27.91 -8.12 19.12
N LEU A 17 -28.74 -7.08 19.00
CA LEU A 17 -28.40 -5.88 18.25
C LEU A 17 -27.14 -5.22 18.81
N GLN A 18 -27.08 -5.02 20.13
CA GLN A 18 -25.92 -4.43 20.79
C GLN A 18 -24.66 -5.26 20.53
N PHE A 19 -24.74 -6.59 20.66
CA PHE A 19 -23.62 -7.48 20.38
C PHE A 19 -23.11 -7.32 18.94
N VAL A 20 -24.01 -7.27 17.95
CA VAL A 20 -23.64 -7.09 16.55
C VAL A 20 -22.95 -5.73 16.31
N PHE A 21 -23.47 -4.65 16.89
CA PHE A 21 -22.84 -3.33 16.78
C PHE A 21 -21.46 -3.30 17.44
N THR A 22 -21.34 -3.76 18.68
CA THR A 22 -20.06 -3.81 19.39
C THR A 22 -19.03 -4.69 18.68
N PHE A 23 -19.47 -5.83 18.12
CA PHE A 23 -18.58 -6.71 17.36
C PHE A 23 -18.07 -6.04 16.08
N ARG A 24 -18.93 -5.33 15.34
CA ARG A 24 -18.53 -4.59 14.13
C ARG A 24 -17.56 -3.48 14.48
N GLU A 25 -17.86 -2.68 15.49
CA GLU A 25 -16.98 -1.59 15.94
C GLU A 25 -15.61 -2.11 16.39
N ALA A 26 -15.58 -3.19 17.17
CA ALA A 26 -14.33 -3.82 17.61
C ALA A 26 -13.51 -4.33 16.42
N LYS A 27 -14.17 -4.93 15.41
CA LYS A 27 -13.51 -5.39 14.20
C LYS A 27 -12.91 -4.23 13.40
N ASP A 28 -13.67 -3.16 13.20
CA ASP A 28 -13.24 -2.00 12.43
C ASP A 28 -12.07 -1.28 13.14
N LYS A 29 -12.15 -1.15 14.48
CA LYS A 29 -11.06 -0.59 15.30
C LYS A 29 -9.79 -1.43 15.22
N ASN A 30 -9.89 -2.75 15.36
CA ASN A 30 -8.74 -3.65 15.25
C ASN A 30 -8.12 -3.62 13.85
N GLU A 31 -8.94 -3.48 12.80
CA GLU A 31 -8.46 -3.36 11.42
C GLU A 31 -7.71 -2.03 11.21
N ALA A 32 -8.24 -0.92 11.72
CA ALA A 32 -7.59 0.39 11.69
C ALA A 32 -6.25 0.39 12.45
N GLU A 33 -6.21 -0.19 13.66
CA GLU A 33 -4.99 -0.32 14.46
C GLU A 33 -3.93 -1.18 13.75
N LEU A 34 -4.34 -2.28 13.11
CA LEU A 34 -3.45 -3.12 12.34
C LEU A 34 -2.89 -2.37 11.12
N LEU A 35 -3.73 -1.55 10.46
CA LEU A 35 -3.30 -0.73 9.34
C LEU A 35 -2.27 0.29 9.81
N GLU A 36 -2.57 1.05 10.86
CA GLU A 36 -1.67 2.04 11.46
C GLU A 36 -0.32 1.41 11.83
N LYS A 37 -0.33 0.27 12.53
CA LYS A 37 0.90 -0.48 12.85
C LYS A 37 1.66 -0.86 11.60
N THR A 38 0.98 -1.38 10.57
CA THR A 38 1.60 -1.75 9.29
C THR A 38 2.29 -0.55 8.63
N LEU A 39 1.60 0.60 8.60
CA LEU A 39 2.14 1.82 7.98
C LEU A 39 3.32 2.39 8.77
N ASN A 40 3.29 2.28 10.10
CA ASN A 40 4.37 2.78 10.96
C ASN A 40 5.72 2.07 10.72
N TYR A 41 5.71 0.80 10.27
CA TYR A 41 6.95 0.08 9.92
C TYR A 41 7.74 0.76 8.79
N PHE A 42 7.09 1.50 7.89
CA PHE A 42 7.77 2.17 6.78
C PHE A 42 8.65 3.36 7.21
N ASN A 43 8.45 3.89 8.42
CA ASN A 43 9.16 5.07 8.93
C ASN A 43 10.39 4.73 9.80
N GLN A 44 10.66 3.46 10.07
CA GLN A 44 11.63 3.03 11.10
C GLN A 44 12.92 2.39 10.50
N GLY A 45 13.22 2.68 9.23
CA GLY A 45 14.42 2.21 8.54
C GLY A 45 14.29 0.86 7.82
N ALA A 46 15.39 0.40 7.22
CA ALA A 46 15.41 -0.70 6.24
C ALA A 46 14.78 -2.02 6.70
N GLN A 47 15.12 -2.47 7.91
CA GLN A 47 14.62 -3.73 8.46
C GLN A 47 13.13 -3.63 8.79
N SER A 48 12.71 -2.52 9.40
CA SER A 48 11.32 -2.27 9.71
C SER A 48 10.47 -2.19 8.43
N ARG A 49 10.96 -1.49 7.40
CA ARG A 49 10.32 -1.46 6.08
C ARG A 49 10.18 -2.84 5.45
N THR A 50 11.18 -3.71 5.60
CA THR A 50 11.13 -5.10 5.13
C THR A 50 9.95 -5.86 5.76
N ILE A 51 9.69 -5.63 7.05
CA ILE A 51 8.55 -6.18 7.79
C ILE A 51 7.24 -5.58 7.29
N GLY A 52 7.18 -4.24 7.14
CA GLY A 52 6.02 -3.52 6.61
C GLY A 52 5.58 -4.06 5.25
N ILE A 53 6.53 -4.24 4.32
CA ILE A 53 6.27 -4.84 3.00
C ILE A 53 5.69 -6.25 3.14
N SER A 54 6.26 -7.09 4.01
CA SER A 54 5.76 -8.45 4.24
C SER A 54 4.35 -8.47 4.85
N LEU A 55 4.00 -7.51 5.71
CA LEU A 55 2.66 -7.36 6.27
C LEU A 55 1.65 -6.93 5.19
N VAL A 56 2.03 -6.00 4.32
CA VAL A 56 1.18 -5.61 3.18
C VAL A 56 0.95 -6.77 2.23
N GLU A 57 1.99 -7.52 1.88
CA GLU A 57 1.87 -8.71 1.05
C GLU A 57 1.03 -9.83 1.71
N GLY A 58 1.27 -10.09 3.00
CA GLY A 58 0.63 -11.19 3.72
C GLY A 58 -0.84 -10.94 4.09
N ILE A 59 -1.21 -9.68 4.34
CA ILE A 59 -2.51 -9.31 4.90
C ILE A 59 -3.31 -8.50 3.88
N TRP A 60 -2.79 -7.35 3.46
CA TRP A 60 -3.57 -6.34 2.75
C TRP A 60 -3.76 -6.66 1.27
N LEU A 61 -2.76 -7.25 0.62
CA LEU A 61 -2.89 -7.79 -0.75
C LEU A 61 -3.96 -8.89 -0.81
N LYS A 62 -4.04 -9.76 0.20
CA LYS A 62 -5.05 -10.82 0.25
C LYS A 62 -6.45 -10.28 0.53
N ARG A 63 -6.56 -9.29 1.43
CA ARG A 63 -7.85 -8.70 1.82
C ARG A 63 -8.39 -7.69 0.81
N LYS A 64 -7.52 -7.06 0.01
CA LYS A 64 -7.86 -5.99 -0.94
C LYS A 64 -8.65 -4.85 -0.29
N LYS A 65 -8.28 -4.49 0.94
CA LYS A 65 -8.88 -3.42 1.73
C LYS A 65 -7.90 -2.30 1.97
N ASN A 66 -8.41 -1.07 2.12
CA ASN A 66 -7.64 0.14 2.39
C ASN A 66 -6.54 0.42 1.34
N LEU A 67 -6.74 -0.07 0.10
CA LEU A 67 -5.74 0.07 -0.97
C LEU A 67 -5.55 1.52 -1.40
N ASN A 68 -6.58 2.35 -1.24
CA ASN A 68 -6.53 3.80 -1.42
C ASN A 68 -5.62 4.53 -0.40
N ILE A 69 -5.18 3.84 0.65
CA ILE A 69 -4.20 4.36 1.62
C ILE A 69 -2.85 3.68 1.37
N ILE A 70 -2.87 2.36 1.18
CA ILE A 70 -1.66 1.54 1.07
C ILE A 70 -0.87 1.87 -0.19
N LEU A 71 -1.52 1.94 -1.36
CA LEU A 71 -0.82 2.21 -2.63
C LEU A 71 -0.05 3.54 -2.61
N PRO A 72 -0.67 4.68 -2.23
CA PRO A 72 0.05 5.94 -2.09
C PRO A 72 1.26 5.84 -1.16
N VAL A 73 1.12 5.14 -0.03
CA VAL A 73 2.24 4.94 0.90
C VAL A 73 3.37 4.13 0.27
N LEU A 74 3.06 3.04 -0.45
CA LEU A 74 4.08 2.25 -1.14
C LEU A 74 4.79 3.08 -2.22
N THR A 75 4.04 3.84 -3.01
CA THR A 75 4.59 4.72 -4.07
C THR A 75 5.47 5.81 -3.47
N ALA A 76 5.04 6.47 -2.39
CA ALA A 76 5.84 7.46 -1.66
C ALA A 76 7.13 6.86 -1.10
N GLN A 77 7.09 5.60 -0.63
CA GLN A 77 8.30 4.89 -0.17
C GLN A 77 9.25 4.57 -1.32
N VAL A 78 8.74 4.21 -2.51
CA VAL A 78 9.58 4.06 -3.70
C VAL A 78 10.24 5.38 -4.07
N LEU A 79 9.47 6.47 -4.18
CA LEU A 79 10.01 7.81 -4.47
C LEU A 79 11.09 8.21 -3.47
N HIS A 80 10.82 8.04 -2.17
CA HIS A 80 11.78 8.36 -1.12
C HIS A 80 13.07 7.57 -1.27
N LEU A 81 12.99 6.25 -1.49
CA LEU A 81 14.17 5.40 -1.61
C LEU A 81 14.95 5.69 -2.90
N LEU A 82 14.26 5.96 -4.00
CA LEU A 82 14.88 6.27 -5.29
C LEU A 82 15.54 7.65 -5.32
N THR A 83 15.14 8.58 -4.47
CA THR A 83 15.76 9.92 -4.40
C THR A 83 16.85 10.05 -3.33
N GLN A 84 17.16 8.98 -2.59
CA GLN A 84 18.28 8.97 -1.65
C GLN A 84 19.64 8.95 -2.35
N GLU A 85 20.59 9.77 -1.88
CA GLU A 85 21.97 9.79 -2.37
C GLU A 85 22.73 8.48 -2.15
N LYS A 86 22.42 7.75 -1.06
CA LYS A 86 23.09 6.50 -0.69
C LYS A 86 22.09 5.45 -0.25
N LEU A 87 21.95 4.41 -1.05
CA LEU A 87 21.16 3.24 -0.72
C LEU A 87 22.00 2.14 -0.07
N GLN A 88 21.52 1.65 1.06
CA GLN A 88 22.01 0.40 1.63
C GLN A 88 21.52 -0.79 0.80
N ALA A 89 22.27 -1.90 0.80
CA ALA A 89 21.91 -3.11 0.05
C ALA A 89 20.51 -3.64 0.39
N GLN A 90 20.07 -3.52 1.65
CA GLN A 90 18.72 -3.92 2.06
C GLN A 90 17.64 -3.03 1.42
N GLU A 91 17.93 -1.74 1.23
CA GLU A 91 16.97 -0.80 0.65
C GLU A 91 16.81 -1.01 -0.85
N GLN A 92 17.88 -1.37 -1.56
CA GLN A 92 17.78 -1.80 -2.95
C GLN A 92 16.85 -3.01 -3.10
N ARG A 93 16.91 -3.97 -2.17
CA ARG A 93 15.98 -5.11 -2.15
C ARG A 93 14.55 -4.67 -1.81
N ASN A 94 14.39 -3.73 -0.87
CA ASN A 94 13.09 -3.18 -0.53
C ASN A 94 12.43 -2.47 -1.71
N ILE A 95 13.17 -1.68 -2.50
CA ILE A 95 12.65 -1.06 -3.73
C ILE A 95 12.06 -2.12 -4.66
N VAL A 96 12.82 -3.18 -4.96
CA VAL A 96 12.34 -4.25 -5.84
C VAL A 96 11.05 -4.88 -5.30
N ARG A 97 11.01 -5.20 -4.00
CA ARG A 97 9.81 -5.77 -3.38
C ARG A 97 8.62 -4.80 -3.39
N LEU A 98 8.86 -3.51 -3.18
CA LEU A 98 7.84 -2.46 -3.28
C LEU A 98 7.26 -2.38 -4.69
N LEU A 99 8.11 -2.33 -5.73
CA LEU A 99 7.68 -2.27 -7.12
C LEU A 99 6.83 -3.49 -7.51
N PHE A 100 7.25 -4.69 -7.14
CA PHE A 100 6.46 -5.91 -7.33
C PHE A 100 5.12 -5.85 -6.59
N LEU A 101 5.10 -5.30 -5.38
CA LEU A 101 3.88 -5.21 -4.58
C LEU A 101 2.91 -4.18 -5.16
N ILE A 102 3.40 -3.03 -5.62
CA ILE A 102 2.63 -2.00 -6.33
C ILE A 102 2.04 -2.59 -7.60
N GLU A 103 2.83 -3.31 -8.40
CA GLU A 103 2.33 -3.99 -9.62
C GLU A 103 1.16 -4.93 -9.32
N LYS A 104 1.25 -5.73 -8.25
CA LYS A 104 0.17 -6.64 -7.85
C LYS A 104 -1.07 -5.92 -7.34
N LEU A 105 -0.91 -4.74 -6.75
CA LEU A 105 -1.99 -3.97 -6.12
C LEU A 105 -2.69 -3.01 -7.09
N LEU A 106 -1.97 -2.49 -8.08
CA LEU A 106 -2.45 -1.54 -9.10
C LEU A 106 -3.77 -1.94 -9.78
N PRO A 107 -4.01 -3.21 -10.15
CA PRO A 107 -5.29 -3.63 -10.74
C PRO A 107 -6.49 -3.46 -9.81
N TYR A 108 -6.26 -3.29 -8.50
CA TYR A 108 -7.29 -3.12 -7.47
C TYR A 108 -7.34 -1.69 -6.94
N ALA A 109 -6.58 -0.76 -7.52
CA ALA A 109 -6.60 0.65 -7.16
C ALA A 109 -7.94 1.28 -7.53
N THR A 110 -8.47 2.15 -6.65
CA THR A 110 -9.65 2.96 -6.97
C THR A 110 -9.33 3.95 -8.09
N GLU A 111 -8.21 4.66 -7.98
CA GLU A 111 -7.76 5.68 -8.93
C GLU A 111 -6.51 5.20 -9.69
N ARG A 112 -6.67 4.13 -10.47
CA ARG A 112 -5.53 3.46 -11.13
C ARG A 112 -4.67 4.39 -11.98
N HIS A 113 -5.27 5.34 -12.70
CA HIS A 113 -4.53 6.28 -13.54
C HIS A 113 -3.63 7.21 -12.72
N THR A 114 -4.13 7.71 -11.59
CA THR A 114 -3.36 8.53 -10.66
C THR A 114 -2.20 7.76 -10.07
N GLU A 115 -2.44 6.53 -9.57
CA GLU A 115 -1.39 5.68 -9.01
C GLU A 115 -0.31 5.32 -10.06
N LEU A 116 -0.72 5.12 -11.32
CA LEU A 116 0.22 4.89 -12.43
C LEU A 116 1.07 6.12 -12.73
N ALA A 117 0.48 7.32 -12.73
CA ALA A 117 1.22 8.56 -12.94
C ALA A 117 2.26 8.79 -11.82
N GLU A 118 1.84 8.63 -10.57
CA GLU A 118 2.69 8.80 -9.39
C GLU A 118 3.90 7.84 -9.39
N ILE A 119 3.68 6.54 -9.66
CA ILE A 119 4.80 5.59 -9.71
C ILE A 119 5.70 5.83 -10.92
N SER A 120 5.14 6.29 -12.04
CA SER A 120 5.89 6.63 -13.26
C SER A 120 6.82 7.82 -13.02
N GLU A 121 6.31 8.88 -12.40
CA GLU A 121 7.08 10.05 -11.99
C GLU A 121 8.18 9.66 -10.99
N ALA A 122 7.86 8.83 -9.99
CA ALA A 122 8.84 8.35 -9.01
C ALA A 122 10.00 7.59 -9.67
N LEU A 123 9.73 6.78 -10.70
CA LEU A 123 10.76 6.06 -11.45
C LEU A 123 11.62 7.01 -12.29
N MET A 124 11.02 8.01 -12.93
CA MET A 124 11.74 9.01 -13.73
C MET A 124 12.65 9.87 -12.85
N LEU A 125 12.16 10.37 -11.72
CA LEU A 125 12.96 11.12 -10.74
C LEU A 125 14.10 10.25 -10.18
N GLY A 126 13.83 8.97 -9.94
CA GLY A 126 14.86 7.99 -9.54
C GLY A 126 15.96 7.79 -10.58
N ALA A 127 15.65 7.96 -11.86
CA ALA A 127 16.64 7.85 -12.93
C ALA A 127 17.60 9.03 -12.93
N GLN A 128 17.10 10.22 -12.62
CA GLN A 128 17.88 11.45 -12.52
C GLN A 128 18.82 11.46 -11.31
N SER A 129 18.44 10.80 -10.21
CA SER A 129 19.24 10.73 -8.99
C SER A 129 20.41 9.72 -9.06
N ASN A 130 20.47 8.87 -10.09
CA ASN A 130 21.47 7.81 -10.28
C ASN A 130 21.60 6.81 -9.10
N SER A 131 20.56 6.70 -8.27
CA SER A 131 20.56 5.86 -7.06
C SER A 131 20.38 4.37 -7.38
N VAL A 132 19.74 4.08 -8.51
CA VAL A 132 19.49 2.75 -9.08
C VAL A 132 19.78 2.80 -10.58
N SER A 133 20.16 1.67 -11.19
CA SER A 133 20.42 1.59 -12.63
C SER A 133 19.21 2.04 -13.47
N ASN A 134 19.44 2.99 -14.37
CA ASN A 134 18.42 3.50 -15.31
C ASN A 134 17.81 2.39 -16.17
N VAL A 135 18.59 1.37 -16.56
CA VAL A 135 18.08 0.22 -17.32
C VAL A 135 17.02 -0.53 -16.51
N SER A 136 17.26 -0.72 -15.21
CA SER A 136 16.30 -1.38 -14.31
C SER A 136 15.05 -0.52 -14.14
N LEU A 137 15.19 0.78 -13.89
CA LEU A 137 14.03 1.67 -13.70
C LEU A 137 13.18 1.79 -14.98
N ARG A 138 13.82 1.91 -16.15
CA ARG A 138 13.14 1.89 -17.46
C ARG A 138 12.36 0.60 -17.68
N SER A 139 12.91 -0.55 -17.26
CA SER A 139 12.21 -1.84 -17.38
C SER A 139 10.94 -1.89 -16.51
N TRP A 140 10.98 -1.29 -15.32
CA TRP A 140 9.82 -1.16 -14.45
C TRP A 140 8.80 -0.17 -15.00
N TYR A 141 9.26 0.96 -15.52
CA TYR A 141 8.40 1.95 -16.17
C TYR A 141 7.59 1.30 -17.29
N LYS A 142 8.26 0.56 -18.18
CA LYS A 142 7.61 -0.20 -19.26
C LYS A 142 6.58 -1.19 -18.72
N ARG A 143 6.88 -1.83 -17.59
CA ARG A 143 5.99 -2.82 -16.98
C ARG A 143 4.70 -2.20 -16.43
N PHE A 144 4.75 -0.95 -15.96
CA PHE A 144 3.58 -0.21 -15.50
C PHE A 144 2.78 0.42 -16.65
N ASN A 145 3.47 1.01 -17.65
CA ASN A 145 2.85 1.82 -18.69
C ASN A 145 2.60 1.08 -20.01
N GLY A 146 3.34 0.00 -20.29
CA GLY A 146 3.26 -0.78 -21.52
C GLY A 146 4.32 -0.40 -22.58
N ASP A 147 4.77 0.85 -22.56
CA ASP A 147 5.79 1.40 -23.46
C ASP A 147 6.85 2.23 -22.69
N THR A 148 7.78 2.85 -23.42
CA THR A 148 8.83 3.70 -22.86
C THR A 148 8.88 5.08 -23.51
N ASP A 149 7.87 5.47 -24.27
CA ASP A 149 7.96 6.65 -25.15
C ASP A 149 8.15 7.94 -24.32
N MET A 150 7.34 8.10 -23.26
CA MET A 150 7.47 9.22 -22.33
C MET A 150 8.76 9.14 -21.50
N TRP A 151 9.20 7.93 -21.13
CA TRP A 151 10.48 7.75 -20.44
C TRP A 151 11.65 8.24 -21.29
N ASP A 152 11.71 7.78 -22.53
CA ASP A 152 12.79 8.11 -23.46
C ASP A 152 12.79 9.62 -23.73
N ALA A 153 11.61 10.23 -23.89
CA ALA A 153 11.48 11.68 -24.06
C ALA A 153 11.97 12.51 -22.85
N GLU A 154 11.65 12.12 -21.62
CA GLU A 154 12.03 12.89 -20.43
C GLU A 154 13.49 12.66 -20.02
N ILE A 155 13.98 11.42 -20.13
CA ILE A 155 15.31 11.04 -19.62
C ILE A 155 16.43 11.28 -20.65
N GLU A 156 16.19 11.13 -21.96
CA GLU A 156 17.22 11.47 -22.96
C GLU A 156 17.49 12.98 -23.07
N ASN A 157 16.53 13.81 -22.62
CA ASN A 157 16.64 15.26 -22.60
C ASN A 157 17.16 15.83 -21.25
N SER A 158 17.45 14.96 -20.27
CA SER A 158 17.94 15.32 -18.91
C SER A 158 19.47 15.18 -18.81
#